data_AF-A0A3C2B468-F1
#
_entry.id   AF-A0A3C2B468-F1
#
_cell.length_a   1.000
_cell.length_b   1.000
_cell.length_c   1.000
_cell.angle_alpha   90.00
_cell.angle_beta   90.00
_cell.angle_gamma   90.00
#
_symmetry.space_group_name_H-M   'P 1'
#
loop_
_entity.id
_entity.type
_entity.pdbx_description
1 polymer ?
#
loop_
_entity_poly.entity_id
_entity_poly.type
_entity_poly.pdbx_seq_one_letter_code
_entity_poly.pdbx_strand_id
1 'polypeptide(L)'
;FVANCTEVLPGDSWTLTRVRWGGSLLEQCSLTASTKLISIAHHSVEPSEAPTAGTVQPLAVDLDPTLARTVVAERVERAAGVTLATAPLVVGGGRGVGSAEG
;
A
#
# COMPACT_ATOMS: atom_id res chain seq x y z
N PHE A 1 -6.14 -13.94 0.27
CA PHE A 1 -5.57 -12.59 0.24
C PHE A 1 -4.11 -12.67 0.62
N VAL A 2 -3.21 -12.05 -0.15
CA VAL A 2 -1.78 -11.94 0.17
C VAL A 2 -1.42 -10.46 0.23
N ALA A 3 -0.93 -10.01 1.38
CA ALA A 3 -0.64 -8.60 1.61
C ALA A 3 0.84 -8.28 1.38
N ASN A 4 1.11 -7.01 1.05
CA ASN A 4 2.44 -6.39 0.99
C ASN A 4 3.42 -7.12 0.06
N CYS A 5 2.94 -7.55 -1.10
CA CYS A 5 3.77 -8.19 -2.11
C CYS A 5 4.69 -7.18 -2.80
N THR A 6 5.94 -7.56 -3.01
CA THR A 6 6.93 -6.81 -3.81
C THR A 6 7.09 -7.39 -5.20
N GLU A 7 6.76 -8.67 -5.36
CA GLU A 7 6.85 -9.39 -6.63
C GLU A 7 5.70 -10.39 -6.75
N VAL A 8 5.18 -10.55 -7.96
CA VAL A 8 4.11 -11.49 -8.30
C VAL A 8 4.49 -12.20 -9.59
N LEU A 9 4.62 -13.53 -9.53
CA LEU A 9 4.93 -14.40 -10.65
C LEU A 9 3.71 -15.31 -10.93
N PRO A 10 2.90 -14.98 -11.96
CA PRO A 10 1.77 -15.82 -12.35
C PRO A 10 2.22 -17.19 -12.86
N GLY A 11 1.36 -18.20 -12.67
CA GLY A 11 1.57 -19.58 -13.13
C GLY A 11 0.40 -20.47 -12.70
N ASP A 12 0.56 -21.79 -12.79
CA ASP A 12 -0.45 -22.76 -12.30
C ASP A 12 -0.69 -22.59 -10.79
N SER A 13 0.38 -22.41 -10.04
CA SER A 13 0.38 -21.81 -8.72
C SER A 13 1.14 -20.50 -8.78
N TRP A 14 0.51 -19.39 -8.39
CA TRP A 14 1.19 -18.10 -8.39
C TRP A 14 2.23 -18.09 -7.27
N THR A 15 3.42 -17.58 -7.56
CA THR A 15 4.48 -17.38 -6.57
C THR A 15 4.58 -15.90 -6.27
N LEU A 16 4.70 -15.53 -5.00
CA LEU A 16 4.76 -14.13 -4.57
C LEU A 16 5.85 -13.96 -3.54
N THR A 17 6.57 -12.85 -3.63
CA THR A 17 7.48 -12.37 -2.58
C THR A 17 6.78 -11.24 -1.82
N ARG A 18 6.74 -11.32 -0.48
CA ARG A 18 6.09 -10.30 0.37
C ARG A 18 6.92 -9.88 1.56
N VAL A 19 6.73 -8.63 1.98
CA VAL A 19 7.37 -8.08 3.17
C VAL A 19 6.65 -8.51 4.44
N ARG A 20 7.40 -9.07 5.38
CA ARG A 20 6.95 -9.45 6.73
C ARG A 20 7.87 -8.85 7.78
N TRP A 21 7.46 -8.95 9.05
CA TRP A 21 8.24 -8.49 10.21
C TRP A 21 8.84 -7.08 10.02
N GLY A 22 8.00 -6.14 9.58
CA GLY A 22 8.39 -4.73 9.40
C GLY A 22 9.52 -4.47 8.39
N GLY A 23 9.72 -5.35 7.41
CA GLY A 23 10.80 -5.20 6.41
C GLY A 23 11.96 -6.17 6.57
N SER A 24 12.09 -6.82 7.73
CA SER A 24 13.25 -7.68 8.04
C SER A 24 13.20 -9.07 7.40
N LEU A 25 12.04 -9.50 6.88
CA LEU A 25 11.91 -10.74 6.14
C LEU A 25 11.17 -10.53 4.83
N LEU A 26 11.74 -11.10 3.77
CA LEU A 26 11.04 -11.39 2.53
C LEU A 26 10.61 -12.85 2.54
N GLU A 27 9.30 -13.07 2.54
CA GLU A 27 8.70 -14.39 2.49
C GLU A 27 8.28 -14.70 1.05
N GLN A 28 8.75 -15.84 0.54
CA GLN A 28 8.21 -16.42 -0.70
C GLN A 28 7.03 -17.33 -0.35
N CYS A 29 5.90 -17.15 -1.02
CA CYS A 29 4.68 -17.94 -0.81
C CYS A 29 3.99 -18.30 -2.12
N SER A 30 3.13 -19.32 -2.07
CA SER A 30 2.29 -19.74 -3.19
C SER A 30 0.83 -19.34 -2.98
N LEU A 31 0.13 -19.01 -4.07
CA LEU A 31 -1.29 -18.66 -4.07
C LEU A 31 -2.06 -19.45 -5.13
N THR A 32 -2.90 -20.37 -4.66
CA THR A 32 -3.69 -21.29 -5.49
C THR A 32 -5.19 -20.95 -5.56
N ALA A 33 -5.64 -19.92 -4.83
CA ALA A 33 -7.05 -19.50 -4.82
C ALA A 33 -7.53 -19.14 -6.23
N SER A 34 -8.78 -19.46 -6.60
CA SER A 34 -9.34 -19.15 -7.91
C SER A 34 -9.27 -17.64 -8.21
N THR A 35 -9.79 -16.82 -7.30
CA THR A 35 -9.67 -15.36 -7.34
C THR A 35 -8.43 -14.90 -6.58
N LYS A 36 -7.54 -14.19 -7.27
CA LYS A 36 -6.31 -13.65 -6.69
C LYS A 36 -6.58 -12.25 -6.13
N LEU A 37 -6.63 -12.12 -4.81
CA LEU A 37 -6.67 -10.83 -4.12
C LEU A 37 -5.31 -10.56 -3.47
N ILE A 38 -4.61 -9.55 -3.96
CA ILE A 38 -3.23 -9.23 -3.60
C ILE A 38 -3.13 -7.72 -3.34
N SER A 39 -2.44 -7.31 -2.27
CA SER A 39 -2.00 -5.92 -2.11
C SER A 39 -0.49 -5.83 -2.33
N ILE A 40 -0.06 -4.72 -2.95
CA ILE A 40 1.34 -4.45 -3.26
C ILE A 40 1.93 -3.58 -2.15
N ALA A 41 3.17 -3.85 -1.75
CA ALA A 41 3.90 -3.00 -0.82
C ALA A 41 4.09 -1.61 -1.42
N HIS A 42 3.92 -0.57 -0.61
CA HIS A 42 4.07 0.80 -1.11
C HIS A 42 5.48 1.00 -1.70
N HIS A 43 5.55 1.70 -2.84
CA HIS A 43 6.80 2.04 -3.52
C HIS A 43 7.68 0.85 -3.95
N SER A 44 7.15 -0.37 -3.99
CA SER A 44 7.92 -1.56 -4.40
C SER A 44 7.96 -1.81 -5.90
N VAL A 45 7.17 -1.07 -6.68
CA VAL A 45 7.07 -1.21 -8.14
C VAL A 45 7.38 0.12 -8.77
N GLU A 46 8.32 0.13 -9.70
CA GLU A 46 8.65 1.31 -10.50
C GLU A 46 7.51 1.61 -11.48
N PRO A 47 7.03 2.87 -11.56
CA PRO A 47 6.06 3.25 -12.56
C PRO A 47 6.61 3.06 -13.97
N SER A 48 5.81 2.50 -14.88
CA SER A 48 6.11 2.41 -16.29
C SER A 48 4.98 2.99 -17.13
N GLU A 49 5.29 3.45 -18.34
CA GLU A 49 4.25 3.87 -19.29
C GLU A 49 3.34 2.68 -19.62
N ALA A 50 2.03 2.86 -19.46
CA ALA A 50 1.03 1.85 -19.74
C ALA A 50 0.36 2.10 -21.09
N PRO A 51 -0.14 1.06 -21.78
CA PRO A 51 -0.94 1.23 -22.99
C PRO A 51 -2.18 2.08 -22.69
N THR A 52 -2.35 3.17 -23.45
CA THR A 52 -3.34 4.22 -23.19
C THR A 52 -4.77 3.86 -23.61
N ALA A 53 -4.96 2.71 -24.28
CA ALA A 53 -6.27 2.29 -24.78
C ALA A 53 -7.01 1.42 -23.76
N GLY A 54 -8.09 1.94 -23.20
CA GLY A 54 -9.03 1.22 -22.36
C GLY A 54 -10.48 1.53 -22.75
N THR A 55 -11.42 0.66 -22.38
CA THR A 55 -12.85 0.88 -22.58
C THR A 55 -13.51 1.25 -21.25
N VAL A 56 -14.34 2.29 -21.25
CA VAL A 56 -15.15 2.65 -20.09
C VAL A 56 -16.43 1.80 -20.11
N GLN A 57 -16.64 1.02 -19.04
CA GLN A 57 -17.86 0.22 -18.87
C GLN A 57 -18.62 0.73 -17.63
N PRO A 58 -19.86 1.24 -17.78
CA PRO A 58 -20.70 1.57 -16.66
C PRO A 58 -21.06 0.32 -15.85
N LEU A 59 -20.91 0.40 -14.54
CA LEU A 59 -21.37 -0.62 -13.60
C LEU A 59 -22.42 0.00 -12.67
N ALA A 60 -23.68 -0.36 -12.86
CA ALA A 60 -24.74 0.02 -11.95
C ALA A 60 -24.65 -0.87 -10.69
N VAL A 61 -24.39 -0.25 -9.54
CA VAL A 61 -24.34 -0.93 -8.24
C VAL A 61 -25.45 -0.37 -7.38
N ASP A 62 -26.38 -1.24 -6.98
CA ASP A 62 -27.37 -0.95 -5.94
C ASP A 62 -26.85 -1.51 -4.62
N LEU A 63 -26.82 -0.67 -3.57
CA LEU A 63 -26.30 -1.04 -2.26
C LEU A 63 -27.44 -1.01 -1.25
N ASP A 64 -27.59 -2.11 -0.51
CA ASP A 64 -28.53 -2.18 0.59
C ASP A 64 -28.23 -1.07 1.63
N PRO A 65 -29.21 -0.19 1.97
CA PRO A 65 -29.02 0.87 2.95
C PRO A 65 -28.52 0.39 4.32
N THR A 66 -28.78 -0.87 4.69
CA THR A 66 -28.31 -1.48 5.95
C THR A 66 -26.79 -1.67 6.00
N LEU A 67 -26.10 -1.57 4.86
CA LEU A 67 -24.64 -1.62 4.76
C LEU A 67 -23.97 -0.29 5.13
N ALA A 68 -24.73 0.81 5.22
CA ALA A 68 -24.23 2.13 5.59
C ALA A 68 -23.93 2.26 7.10
N ARG A 69 -23.14 1.33 7.64
CA ARG A 69 -22.77 1.25 9.06
C ARG A 69 -21.69 2.25 9.46
N THR A 70 -20.84 2.63 8.51
CA THR A 70 -19.76 3.59 8.71
C THR A 70 -20.06 4.85 7.93
N VAL A 71 -20.11 6.00 8.61
CA VAL A 71 -20.33 7.31 8.00
C VAL A 71 -19.17 8.24 8.33
N VAL A 72 -18.77 9.05 7.35
CA VAL A 72 -17.77 10.10 7.58
C VAL A 72 -18.46 11.21 8.37
N ALA A 73 -18.13 11.33 9.66
CA ALA A 73 -18.68 12.38 10.51
C ALA A 73 -18.04 13.75 10.22
N GLU A 74 -16.71 13.77 10.09
CA GLU A 74 -15.93 14.99 9.86
C GLU A 74 -14.61 14.62 9.15
N ARG A 75 -14.05 15.55 8.38
CA ARG A 75 -12.67 15.49 7.88
C ARG A 75 -11.88 16.64 8.50
N VAL A 76 -10.96 16.30 9.40
CA VAL A 76 -10.09 17.30 10.04
C VAL A 76 -8.75 17.32 9.30
N GLU A 77 -8.43 18.43 8.66
CA GLU A 77 -7.06 18.68 8.16
C GLU A 77 -6.17 19.05 9.35
N ARG A 78 -5.12 18.26 9.61
CA ARG A 78 -4.16 18.61 10.67
C ARG A 78 -3.40 19.87 10.26
N ALA A 79 -3.45 20.89 11.11
CA ALA A 79 -2.67 22.12 10.96
C ALA A 79 -1.17 21.83 11.19
N ALA A 80 -0.47 21.53 10.10
CA ALA A 80 0.98 21.35 9.98
C ALA A 80 1.63 20.17 10.74
N GLY A 81 2.69 19.63 10.13
CA GLY A 81 3.54 18.56 10.67
C GLY A 81 3.16 17.15 10.18
N VAL A 82 4.13 16.46 9.61
CA VAL A 82 4.06 15.01 9.38
C VAL A 82 4.52 14.28 10.66
N THR A 83 3.83 13.22 11.04
CA THR A 83 4.39 12.31 12.06
C THR A 83 5.59 11.58 11.46
N LEU A 84 6.54 11.10 12.26
CA LEU A 84 7.63 10.25 11.75
C LEU A 84 7.11 9.03 10.97
N ALA A 85 5.98 8.45 11.40
CA ALA A 85 5.36 7.30 10.74
C ALA A 85 4.78 7.63 9.34
N THR A 86 4.52 8.90 9.05
CA THR A 86 3.91 9.38 7.80
C THR A 86 4.83 10.31 7.03
N ALA A 87 6.04 10.57 7.52
CA ALA A 87 6.99 11.47 6.88
C ALA A 87 7.56 10.79 5.62
N PRO A 88 7.59 11.47 4.46
CA PRO A 88 8.17 10.91 3.24
C PRO A 88 9.70 10.80 3.32
N LEU A 89 10.33 11.65 4.13
CA LEU A 89 11.75 11.71 4.39
C LEU A 89 11.98 12.07 5.85
N VAL A 90 12.97 11.43 6.48
CA VAL A 90 13.42 11.76 7.84
C VAL A 90 14.91 12.07 7.79
N VAL A 91 15.29 13.23 8.32
CA VAL A 91 16.69 13.60 8.58
C VAL A 91 16.92 13.52 10.08
N GLY A 92 17.77 12.60 10.52
CA GLY A 92 18.06 12.37 11.94
C GLY A 92 19.32 13.10 12.42
N GLY A 93 19.22 13.85 13.51
CA GLY A 93 20.36 14.49 14.19
C GLY A 93 20.69 13.78 15.51
N GLY A 94 21.96 13.39 15.70
CA GLY A 94 22.47 12.82 16.95
C GLY A 94 23.38 13.80 17.70
N ARG A 95 24.17 13.34 18.68
CA ARG A 95 25.10 14.21 19.44
C ARG A 95 26.06 15.04 18.57
N GLY A 96 26.33 14.60 17.35
CA GLY A 96 27.22 15.29 16.39
C GLY A 96 26.67 16.60 15.82
N VAL A 97 25.38 16.93 16.02
CA VAL A 97 24.81 18.23 15.58
C VAL A 97 25.31 19.42 16.42
N GLY A 98 25.90 19.16 17.59
CA GLY A 98 26.61 20.15 18.40
C GLY A 98 25.71 21.09 19.23
N SER A 99 24.56 21.49 18.72
CA SER A 99 23.59 22.32 19.42
C SER A 99 22.18 22.19 18.82
N ALA A 100 21.22 22.95 19.36
CA ALA A 100 19.87 23.06 18.79
C ALA A 100 19.83 23.90 17.49
N GLU A 101 20.93 24.53 17.09
CA GLU A 101 21.04 25.30 15.85
C GLU A 101 21.62 24.49 14.67
N GLY A 102 22.08 23.26 14.92
CA GLY A 102 22.80 22.40 13.97
C GLY A 102 21.94 21.58 13.02
#